data_AF-A0A0R0JTR6-F1
#
_entry.id   AF-A0A0R0JTR6-F1
#
_cell.length_a   1.000
_cell.length_b   1.000
_cell.length_c   1.000
_cell.angle_alpha   90.00
_cell.angle_beta   90.00
_cell.angle_gamma   90.00
#
_symmetry.space_group_name_H-M   'P 1'
#
loop_
_entity.id
_entity.type
_entity.pdbx_description
1 polymer ?
#
loop_
_entity_poly.entity_id
_entity_poly.type
_entity_poly.pdbx_seq_one_letter_code
_entity_poly.pdbx_strand_id
1 'polypeptide(L)'
;MNRTISLSIFPFMFIVVGYMLVASKFLQLYILNVSQSISDGKTLVSSRGVFEHNFFSPGNSKNHYLGIWYENIPTDRVFWVANRANSINDSSDYLTFNSRGNPELRQHDTVVWYTNITIYHSGAQNPDGTS
;
A
#
# COMPACT_ATOMS: atom_id res chain seq x y z
N MET A 1 -7.19 23.96 49.44
CA MET A 1 -7.54 22.51 49.46
C MET A 1 -6.73 21.85 48.35
N ASN A 2 -5.52 21.40 48.66
CA ASN A 2 -4.58 20.87 47.67
C ASN A 2 -4.85 19.37 47.53
N ARG A 3 -5.41 18.94 46.41
CA ARG A 3 -5.67 17.52 46.15
C ARG A 3 -4.35 16.84 45.81
N THR A 4 -3.87 15.97 46.69
CA THR A 4 -2.73 15.10 46.43
C THR A 4 -3.13 14.07 45.37
N ILE A 5 -2.44 14.07 44.24
CA ILE A 5 -2.58 13.04 43.20
C ILE A 5 -1.99 11.75 43.78
N SER A 6 -2.80 10.68 43.85
CA SER A 6 -2.38 9.40 44.42
C SER A 6 -1.25 8.77 43.62
N LEU A 7 -0.17 8.37 44.28
CA LEU A 7 0.98 7.66 43.66
C LEU A 7 0.56 6.37 42.92
N SER A 8 -0.60 5.80 43.24
CA SER A 8 -1.15 4.60 42.58
C SER A 8 -1.55 4.82 41.11
N ILE A 9 -1.75 6.07 40.67
CA ILE A 9 -2.23 6.39 39.32
C ILE A 9 -1.10 6.35 38.29
N PHE A 10 0.14 6.64 38.70
CA PHE A 10 1.30 6.70 37.82
C PHE A 10 1.57 5.40 37.04
N PRO A 11 1.66 4.20 37.67
CA PRO A 11 1.90 2.96 36.93
C PRO A 11 0.76 2.61 35.97
N PHE A 12 -0.49 2.93 36.33
CA PHE A 12 -1.63 2.71 35.44
C PHE A 12 -1.55 3.59 34.18
N MET A 13 -1.09 4.83 34.32
CA MET A 13 -0.90 5.72 33.18
C MET A 13 0.16 5.18 32.21
N PHE A 14 1.29 4.65 32.73
CA PHE A 14 2.32 4.02 31.88
C PHE A 14 1.82 2.76 31.16
N ILE A 15 1.01 1.93 31.82
CA ILE A 15 0.38 0.76 31.18
C ILE A 15 -0.56 1.19 30.07
N VAL A 16 -1.41 2.19 30.30
CA VAL A 16 -2.35 2.69 29.29
C VAL A 16 -1.60 3.33 28.12
N VAL A 17 -0.57 4.14 28.36
CA VAL A 17 0.26 4.73 27.29
C VAL A 17 0.98 3.63 26.52
N GLY A 18 1.56 2.64 27.21
CA GLY A 18 2.18 1.49 26.58
C GLY A 18 1.20 0.72 25.70
N TYR A 19 -0.02 0.48 26.20
CA TYR A 19 -1.07 -0.19 25.44
C TYR A 19 -1.51 0.62 24.22
N MET A 20 -1.66 1.94 24.35
CA MET A 20 -1.96 2.84 23.23
C MET A 20 -0.86 2.81 22.18
N LEU A 21 0.42 2.83 22.58
CA LEU A 21 1.55 2.71 21.65
C LEU A 21 1.54 1.36 20.91
N VAL A 22 1.28 0.26 21.62
CA VAL A 22 1.18 -1.08 21.00
C VAL A 22 -0.02 -1.17 20.06
N ALA A 23 -1.21 -0.73 20.49
CA ALA A 23 -2.44 -0.77 19.70
C ALA A 23 -2.34 0.08 18.42
N SER A 24 -1.63 1.22 18.48
CA SER A 24 -1.42 2.08 17.30
C SER A 24 -0.71 1.36 16.14
N LYS A 25 0.16 0.39 16.44
CA LYS A 25 0.84 -0.42 15.41
C LYS A 25 -0.08 -1.43 14.73
N PHE A 26 -1.08 -1.93 15.45
CA PHE A 26 -2.05 -2.91 14.92
C PHE A 26 -3.08 -2.27 13.98
N LEU A 27 -3.31 -0.96 14.06
CA LEU A 27 -4.28 -0.24 13.25
C LEU A 27 -3.76 0.24 11.89
N GLN A 28 -2.57 -0.19 11.47
CA GLN A 28 -1.95 0.29 10.24
C GLN A 28 -2.59 -0.37 8.99
N LEU A 29 -3.85 -0.05 8.73
CA LEU A 29 -4.52 -0.26 7.45
C LEU A 29 -4.01 0.77 6.47
N TYR A 30 -3.10 0.38 5.59
CA TYR A 30 -2.51 1.30 4.62
C TYR A 30 -3.31 1.25 3.31
N ILE A 31 -4.29 2.15 3.20
CA ILE A 31 -4.97 2.47 1.94
C ILE A 31 -4.18 3.60 1.29
N LEU A 32 -3.73 3.39 0.05
CA LEU A 32 -3.10 4.46 -0.72
C LEU A 32 -4.19 5.36 -1.30
N ASN A 33 -4.23 6.62 -0.87
CA ASN A 33 -5.15 7.60 -1.42
C ASN A 33 -4.60 8.18 -2.74
N VAL A 34 -5.48 8.75 -3.55
CA VAL A 34 -5.14 9.35 -4.87
C VAL A 34 -4.09 10.47 -4.76
N SER A 35 -4.00 11.14 -3.61
CA SER A 35 -3.03 12.20 -3.33
C SER A 35 -1.69 11.72 -2.75
N GLN A 36 -1.53 10.41 -2.54
CA GLN A 36 -0.37 9.82 -1.90
C GLN A 36 0.44 9.00 -2.90
N SER A 37 1.74 8.93 -2.65
CA SER A 37 2.65 8.05 -3.38
C SER A 37 3.47 7.18 -2.41
N ILE A 38 3.93 6.05 -2.92
CA ILE A 38 4.81 5.12 -2.22
C ILE A 38 6.06 4.93 -3.05
N SER A 39 7.17 5.41 -2.51
CA SER A 39 8.50 5.23 -3.07
C SER A 39 9.06 3.83 -2.77
N ASP A 40 10.12 3.46 -3.50
CA ASP A 40 10.95 2.32 -3.14
C ASP A 40 11.35 2.34 -1.65
N GLY A 41 11.42 1.15 -1.05
CA GLY A 41 11.66 0.92 0.37
C GLY A 41 10.43 1.09 1.28
N LYS A 42 9.29 1.54 0.77
CA LYS A 42 8.01 1.55 1.50
C LYS A 42 7.04 0.52 0.94
N THR A 43 6.24 -0.07 1.82
CA THR A 43 5.38 -1.21 1.48
C THR A 43 3.95 -0.96 1.93
N LEU A 44 2.99 -1.62 1.26
CA LEU A 44 1.60 -1.69 1.70
C LEU A 44 1.32 -3.10 2.19
N VAL A 45 0.98 -3.22 3.46
CA VAL A 45 0.63 -4.50 4.07
C VAL A 45 -0.88 -4.58 4.23
N SER A 46 -1.46 -5.69 3.77
CA SER A 46 -2.88 -6.00 3.96
C SER A 46 -3.24 -6.07 5.45
N SER A 47 -4.52 -5.86 5.76
CA SER A 47 -5.04 -5.83 7.15
C SER A 47 -4.66 -7.03 8.02
N ARG A 48 -4.44 -8.19 7.41
CA ARG A 48 -4.09 -9.45 8.08
C ARG A 48 -2.62 -9.83 7.92
N GLY A 49 -1.81 -8.98 7.27
CA GLY A 49 -0.41 -9.29 6.98
C GLY A 49 -0.21 -10.47 6.04
N VAL A 50 -1.22 -10.85 5.25
CA VAL A 50 -1.11 -11.99 4.32
C VAL A 50 -0.43 -11.57 3.03
N PHE A 51 -0.82 -10.39 2.55
CA PHE A 51 -0.29 -9.77 1.36
C PHE A 51 0.51 -8.54 1.69
N GLU A 52 1.64 -8.40 1.02
CA GLU A 52 2.44 -7.19 1.00
C GLU A 52 2.70 -6.78 -0.45
N HIS A 53 2.55 -5.50 -0.74
CA HIS A 53 3.01 -4.93 -1.98
C HIS A 53 4.36 -4.26 -1.76
N ASN A 54 5.35 -4.65 -2.57
CA ASN A 54 6.74 -4.27 -2.36
C ASN A 54 7.52 -4.17 -3.68
N PHE A 55 8.54 -3.33 -3.67
CA PHE A 55 9.56 -3.20 -4.70
C PHE A 55 10.66 -4.24 -4.48
N PHE A 56 11.19 -4.82 -5.54
CA PHE A 56 12.21 -5.85 -5.43
C PHE A 56 13.10 -6.03 -6.66
N SER A 57 14.28 -6.58 -6.42
CA SER A 57 15.19 -7.09 -7.45
C SER A 57 15.30 -8.62 -7.36
N PRO A 58 15.02 -9.37 -8.44
CA PRO A 58 15.14 -10.82 -8.44
C PRO A 58 16.61 -11.26 -8.53
N GLY A 59 17.05 -12.09 -7.59
CA GLY A 59 18.41 -12.61 -7.55
C GLY A 59 19.47 -11.52 -7.47
N ASN A 60 20.46 -11.56 -8.36
CA ASN A 60 21.51 -10.55 -8.50
C ASN A 60 21.25 -9.57 -9.65
N SER A 61 20.01 -9.51 -10.14
CA SER A 61 19.63 -8.57 -11.21
C SER A 61 19.63 -7.13 -10.70
N LYS A 62 19.90 -6.18 -11.60
CA LYS A 62 19.69 -4.75 -11.36
C LYS A 62 18.27 -4.29 -11.69
N ASN A 63 17.42 -5.20 -12.18
CA ASN A 63 16.05 -4.89 -12.57
C ASN A 63 15.16 -4.77 -11.35
N HIS A 64 14.55 -3.61 -11.17
CA HIS A 64 13.55 -3.36 -10.13
C HIS A 64 12.13 -3.58 -10.65
N TYR A 65 11.33 -4.23 -9.82
CA TYR A 65 9.94 -4.54 -10.09
C TYR A 65 9.06 -4.23 -8.89
N LEU A 66 7.81 -3.92 -9.20
CA LEU A 66 6.73 -3.80 -8.24
C LEU A 66 5.88 -5.05 -8.26
N GLY A 67 5.72 -5.70 -7.11
CA GLY A 67 4.96 -6.93 -7.01
C GLY A 67 4.16 -7.06 -5.73
N ILE A 68 3.34 -8.11 -5.68
CA ILE A 68 2.58 -8.49 -4.49
C ILE A 68 3.05 -9.87 -4.02
N TRP A 69 3.27 -9.94 -2.71
CA TRP A 69 3.97 -10.98 -1.99
C TRP A 69 3.00 -11.68 -1.04
N TYR A 70 3.19 -12.98 -0.83
CA TYR A 70 2.60 -13.72 0.29
C TYR A 70 3.57 -13.74 1.46
N GLU A 71 3.23 -13.10 2.57
CA GLU A 71 4.19 -12.90 3.66
C GLU A 71 4.47 -14.17 4.45
N ASN A 72 3.54 -15.12 4.48
CA ASN A 72 3.69 -16.39 5.18
C ASN A 72 4.44 -17.46 4.39
N ILE A 73 5.03 -17.12 3.22
CA ILE A 73 5.81 -18.04 2.40
C ILE A 73 7.27 -17.55 2.35
N PRO A 74 8.25 -18.36 2.78
CA PRO A 74 9.64 -17.92 2.90
C PRO A 74 10.38 -17.78 1.56
N THR A 75 9.96 -18.52 0.53
CA THR A 75 10.61 -18.55 -0.80
C THR A 75 9.57 -18.40 -1.90
N ASP A 76 9.95 -17.76 -3.01
CA ASP A 76 9.07 -17.57 -4.19
C ASP A 76 7.72 -16.91 -3.86
N ARG A 77 7.73 -15.99 -2.89
CA ARG A 77 6.52 -15.32 -2.38
C ARG A 77 5.86 -14.35 -3.33
N VAL A 78 6.50 -14.01 -4.45
CA VAL A 78 5.96 -13.06 -5.44
C VAL A 78 4.90 -13.78 -6.28
N PHE A 79 3.63 -13.41 -6.13
CA PHE A 79 2.54 -14.00 -6.93
C PHE A 79 2.12 -13.13 -8.13
N TRP A 80 2.44 -11.83 -8.10
CA TRP A 80 2.10 -10.91 -9.18
C TRP A 80 3.15 -9.81 -9.32
N VAL A 81 3.37 -9.35 -10.56
CA VAL A 81 4.35 -8.31 -10.92
C VAL A 81 3.72 -7.33 -11.91
N ALA A 82 3.71 -6.04 -11.56
CA ALA A 82 3.11 -4.97 -12.37
C ALA A 82 3.90 -4.73 -13.67
N ASN A 83 5.14 -4.27 -13.51
CA ASN A 83 6.02 -3.82 -14.58
C ASN A 83 6.89 -4.95 -15.15
N ARG A 84 6.31 -6.16 -15.30
CA ARG A 84 7.03 -7.35 -15.77
C ARG A 84 7.74 -7.15 -17.13
N ALA A 85 7.20 -6.27 -17.98
CA ALA A 85 7.73 -5.99 -19.32
C ALA A 85 8.75 -4.84 -19.33
N ASN A 86 8.68 -3.93 -18.35
CA ASN A 86 9.50 -2.71 -18.28
C ASN A 86 10.14 -2.65 -16.89
N SER A 87 11.31 -3.27 -16.73
CA SER A 87 12.07 -3.15 -15.50
C SER A 87 12.51 -1.71 -15.25
N ILE A 88 12.65 -1.36 -13.98
CA ILE A 88 13.18 -0.08 -13.52
C ILE A 88 14.66 -0.27 -13.18
N ASN A 89 15.46 0.79 -13.30
CA ASN A 89 16.92 0.69 -13.34
C ASN A 89 17.59 1.34 -12.09
N ASP A 90 16.80 1.93 -11.22
CA ASP A 90 17.22 2.67 -10.02
C ASP A 90 16.07 2.71 -8.99
N SER A 91 16.32 3.29 -7.82
CA SER A 91 15.36 3.44 -6.72
C SER A 91 14.60 4.77 -6.76
N SER A 92 14.43 5.35 -7.95
CA SER A 92 13.72 6.63 -8.15
C SER A 92 12.21 6.44 -8.35
N ASP A 93 11.75 5.21 -8.20
CA ASP A 93 10.41 4.78 -8.53
C ASP A 93 9.42 4.96 -7.39
N TYR A 94 8.18 5.22 -7.79
CA TYR A 94 7.07 5.35 -6.88
C TYR A 94 5.75 4.97 -7.53
N LEU A 95 4.91 4.30 -6.75
CA LEU A 95 3.51 4.05 -7.08
C LEU A 95 2.69 5.28 -6.68
N THR A 96 1.86 5.77 -7.60
CA THR A 96 0.94 6.89 -7.39
C THR A 96 -0.36 6.66 -8.16
N PHE A 97 -1.27 7.63 -8.12
CA PHE A 97 -2.44 7.68 -8.98
C PHE A 97 -2.31 8.81 -9.99
N ASN A 98 -2.76 8.57 -11.21
CA ASN A 98 -2.83 9.60 -12.24
C ASN A 98 -4.08 10.49 -12.06
N SER A 99 -4.21 11.50 -12.92
CA SER A 99 -5.35 12.45 -12.90
C SER A 99 -6.72 11.80 -13.12
N ARG A 100 -6.77 10.55 -13.59
CA ARG A 100 -8.01 9.76 -13.74
C ARG A 100 -8.28 8.84 -12.55
N GLY A 101 -7.43 8.85 -11.52
CA GLY A 101 -7.53 7.96 -10.37
C GLY A 101 -7.07 6.52 -10.65
N ASN A 102 -6.30 6.31 -11.73
CA ASN A 102 -5.73 5.00 -12.02
C ASN A 102 -4.34 4.87 -11.39
N PRO A 103 -4.06 3.76 -10.68
CA PRO A 103 -2.69 3.45 -10.25
C PRO A 103 -1.71 3.48 -11.42
N GLU A 104 -0.58 4.16 -11.22
CA GLU A 104 0.55 4.20 -12.14
C GLU A 104 1.88 4.13 -11.38
N LEU A 105 2.82 3.40 -11.97
CA LEU A 105 4.19 3.30 -11.51
C LEU A 105 5.04 4.24 -12.35
N ARG A 106 5.76 5.15 -11.68
CA ARG A 106 6.66 6.10 -12.30
C ARG A 106 8.10 5.82 -11.91
N GLN A 107 9.00 6.08 -12.85
CA GLN A 107 10.43 6.23 -12.61
C GLN A 107 10.78 7.69 -12.93
N HIS A 108 11.20 8.45 -11.92
CA HIS A 108 11.24 9.92 -12.01
C HIS A 108 9.88 10.48 -12.48
N ASP A 109 9.82 11.15 -13.62
CA ASP A 109 8.59 11.68 -14.22
C ASP A 109 8.03 10.82 -15.36
N THR A 110 8.63 9.65 -15.62
CA THR A 110 8.22 8.74 -16.70
C THR A 110 7.32 7.65 -16.17
N VAL A 111 6.17 7.42 -16.83
CA VAL A 111 5.28 6.31 -16.51
C VAL A 111 5.81 5.02 -17.15
N VAL A 112 6.10 4.01 -16.33
CA VAL A 112 6.62 2.70 -16.80
C VAL A 112 5.56 1.61 -16.82
N TRP A 113 4.50 1.78 -16.02
CA TRP A 113 3.34 0.91 -15.97
C TRP A 113 2.14 1.67 -15.42
N TYR A 114 0.93 1.34 -15.87
CA TYR A 114 -0.31 1.91 -15.33
C TYR A 114 -1.47 0.97 -15.56
N THR A 115 -2.55 1.18 -14.79
CA THR A 115 -3.84 0.54 -15.05
C THR A 115 -4.68 1.39 -15.99
N ASN A 116 -5.42 0.74 -16.91
CA ASN A 116 -6.38 1.42 -17.76
C ASN A 116 -7.80 1.08 -17.31
N ILE A 117 -8.17 1.56 -16.12
CA ILE A 117 -9.52 1.40 -15.61
C ILE A 117 -10.40 2.43 -16.31
N THR A 118 -11.46 1.93 -16.94
CA THR A 118 -12.53 2.74 -17.53
C THR A 118 -13.77 2.51 -16.69
N ILE A 119 -14.37 3.59 -16.18
CA ILE A 119 -15.65 3.50 -15.49
C ILE A 119 -16.71 3.37 -16.58
N TYR A 120 -17.24 2.17 -16.78
CA TYR A 120 -18.48 2.02 -17.50
C TYR A 120 -19.57 2.61 -16.61
N HIS A 121 -20.00 3.83 -16.93
CA HIS A 121 -21.26 4.32 -16.40
C HIS A 121 -22.33 3.35 -16.90
N SER A 122 -22.90 2.55 -15.99
CA SER A 122 -24.09 1.76 -16.27
C SER A 122 -25.25 2.73 -16.47
N GLY A 123 -25.34 3.33 -17.65
CA GLY A 123 -26.63 3.66 -18.22
C GLY A 123 -27.29 2.32 -18.50
N ALA A 124 -28.34 1.99 -17.75
CA ALA A 124 -29.21 0.90 -18.09
C ALA A 124 -29.79 1.17 -19.49
N GLN A 125 -29.13 0.71 -20.54
CA GLN A 125 -29.80 0.47 -21.82
C GLN A 125 -30.63 -0.78 -21.61
N ASN A 126 -31.94 -0.59 -21.43
CA ASN A 126 -32.90 -1.68 -21.57
C ASN A 126 -32.66 -2.32 -22.95
N PRO A 127 -32.51 -3.66 -23.05
CA PRO A 127 -32.26 -4.31 -24.33
C PRO A 127 -33.40 -4.22 -25.34
N ASP A 128 -34.62 -3.84 -24.95
CA ASP A 128 -35.77 -3.83 -25.87
C ASP A 128 -36.37 -2.43 -26.04
N GLY A 129 -36.11 -1.85 -27.22
CA GLY A 129 -36.66 -0.56 -27.65
C GLY A 129 -38.09 -0.67 -28.18
N THR A 130 -39.06 -1.01 -27.33
CA THR A 130 -40.49 -0.87 -27.67
C THR A 130 -41.20 0.09 -26.72
N SER A 131 -41.49 1.28 -27.24
CA SER A 131 -42.55 2.20 -26.79
C SER A 131 -43.37 2.61 -28.00
#